data_AF-A0A958VQB4-F1
#
_entry.id   AF-A0A958VQB4-F1
#
_cell.length_a   1.000
_cell.length_b   1.000
_cell.length_c   1.000
_cell.angle_alpha   90.00
_cell.angle_beta   90.00
_cell.angle_gamma   90.00
#
_symmetry.space_group_name_H-M   'P 1'
#
loop_
_entity.id
_entity.type
_entity.pdbx_description
1 polymer ?
#
loop_
_entity_poly.entity_id
_entity_poly.type
_entity_poly.pdbx_seq_one_letter_code
_entity_poly.pdbx_strand_id
1 'polypeptide(L)'
;GVGKTMKDIDIDDDAFKGIEAIIHSMTPTERSQPSLIDASRKKRIAKGSGTSVQEVNQLMKQFDQMSKMMKMMQGGGGKRMMQMMKGMGR
;
A
#
# COMPACT_ATOMS: atom_id res chain seq x y z
N GLY A 1 -4.03 -16.04 -19.96
CA GLY A 1 -4.71 -16.10 -18.66
C GLY A 1 -3.78 -15.55 -17.61
N VAL A 2 -4.27 -14.69 -16.72
CA VAL A 2 -3.54 -13.91 -15.70
C VAL A 2 -2.59 -14.75 -14.81
N GLY A 3 -2.70 -16.08 -14.81
CA GLY A 3 -1.77 -17.00 -14.12
C GLY A 3 -0.39 -17.17 -14.76
N LYS A 4 -0.15 -16.73 -16.01
CA LYS A 4 1.20 -16.77 -16.63
C LYS A 4 2.06 -15.54 -16.30
N THR A 5 1.45 -14.37 -16.09
CA THR A 5 2.15 -13.11 -15.81
C THR A 5 2.62 -12.94 -14.37
N MET A 6 2.19 -13.81 -13.46
CA MET A 6 2.70 -13.84 -12.08
C MET A 6 3.96 -14.71 -11.92
N LYS A 7 4.28 -15.56 -12.91
CA LYS A 7 5.45 -16.46 -12.85
C LYS A 7 6.78 -15.78 -13.19
N ASP A 8 6.76 -14.60 -13.79
CA ASP A 8 7.96 -13.88 -14.25
C ASP A 8 8.33 -12.70 -13.33
N ILE A 9 7.63 -12.53 -12.21
CA ILE A 9 8.05 -11.61 -11.15
C ILE A 9 8.80 -12.47 -10.15
N ASP A 10 10.13 -12.56 -10.30
CA ASP A 10 11.02 -13.01 -9.23
C ASP A 10 10.87 -11.99 -8.09
N ILE A 11 9.82 -12.17 -7.29
CA ILE A 11 9.68 -11.44 -6.05
C ILE A 11 10.64 -12.11 -5.10
N ASP A 12 11.76 -11.45 -4.89
CA ASP A 12 12.72 -11.83 -3.86
C ASP A 12 11.97 -11.99 -2.53
N ASP A 13 12.12 -13.15 -1.88
CA ASP A 13 11.53 -13.42 -0.58
C ASP A 13 11.96 -12.37 0.47
N ASP A 14 13.11 -11.72 0.27
CA ASP A 14 13.61 -10.65 1.12
C ASP A 14 12.93 -9.30 0.88
N ALA A 15 12.27 -9.10 -0.27
CA ALA A 15 11.62 -7.84 -0.62
C ALA A 15 10.49 -7.46 0.34
N PHE A 16 9.87 -8.46 0.98
CA PHE A 16 8.78 -8.24 1.93
C PHE A 16 9.21 -8.26 3.40
N LYS A 17 10.36 -8.86 3.75
CA LYS A 17 10.79 -9.00 5.15
C LYS A 17 10.91 -7.65 5.86
N GLY A 18 11.45 -6.64 5.17
CA GLY A 18 11.54 -5.28 5.72
C GLY A 18 10.17 -4.64 5.94
N ILE A 19 9.22 -4.88 5.03
CA ILE A 19 7.85 -4.37 5.15
C ILE A 19 7.13 -5.07 6.30
N GLU A 20 7.22 -6.40 6.40
CA GLU A 20 6.63 -7.17 7.50
C GLU A 20 7.15 -6.70 8.86
N ALA A 21 8.46 -6.52 9.00
CA ALA A 21 9.06 -6.02 10.25
C ALA A 21 8.49 -4.65 10.66
N ILE A 22 8.31 -3.74 9.69
CA ILE A 22 7.70 -2.42 9.93
C ILE A 22 6.24 -2.57 10.37
N ILE A 23 5.44 -3.39 9.69
CA ILE A 23 4.03 -3.60 10.00
C ILE A 23 3.84 -4.27 11.38
N HIS A 24 4.69 -5.24 11.73
CA HIS A 24 4.67 -5.89 13.03
C HIS A 24 5.06 -4.96 14.18
N SER A 25 5.85 -3.91 13.90
CA SER A 25 6.23 -2.88 14.87
C SER A 25 5.16 -1.80 15.11
N MET A 26 4.04 -1.86 14.38
CA MET A 26 2.88 -0.98 14.57
C MET A 26 1.88 -1.57 15.57
N THR A 27 1.25 -0.69 16.34
CA THR A 27 0.08 -1.05 17.14
C THR A 27 -1.13 -1.35 16.24
N PRO A 28 -2.13 -2.14 16.70
CA PRO A 28 -3.33 -2.42 15.92
C PRO A 28 -4.07 -1.15 15.44
N THR A 29 -4.10 -0.11 16.28
CA THR A 29 -4.72 1.18 15.94
C THR A 29 -3.97 1.91 14.83
N GLU A 30 -2.65 1.86 14.82
CA GLU A 30 -1.84 2.47 13.74
C GLU A 30 -2.00 1.72 12.42
N ARG A 31 -2.15 0.39 12.46
CA ARG A 31 -2.40 -0.41 11.24
C ARG A 31 -3.78 -0.13 10.63
N SER A 32 -4.80 0.00 11.47
CA SER A 32 -6.16 0.31 11.00
C SER A 32 -6.32 1.78 10.60
N GLN A 33 -5.55 2.69 11.22
CA GLN A 33 -5.57 4.12 10.94
C GLN A 33 -4.15 4.68 10.77
N PRO A 34 -3.53 4.48 9.59
CA PRO A 34 -2.16 4.93 9.35
C PRO A 34 -1.98 6.46 9.41
N SER A 35 -3.06 7.24 9.30
CA SER A 35 -3.05 8.70 9.46
C SER A 35 -2.65 9.16 10.86
N LEU A 36 -2.72 8.29 11.87
CA LEU A 36 -2.30 8.60 13.25
C LEU A 36 -0.78 8.56 13.43
N ILE A 37 -0.02 8.08 12.43
CA ILE A 37 1.42 7.86 12.53
C ILE A 37 2.18 9.19 12.35
N ASP A 38 2.42 9.86 13.47
CA ASP A 38 3.26 11.06 13.57
C ASP A 38 4.78 10.76 13.59
N ALA A 39 5.61 11.81 13.69
CA ALA A 39 7.07 11.67 13.69
C ALA A 39 7.61 10.84 14.88
N SER A 40 6.98 10.90 16.05
CA SER A 40 7.38 10.14 17.23
C SER A 40 7.10 8.64 17.01
N ARG A 41 5.92 8.32 16.49
CA ARG A 41 5.53 6.95 16.15
C ARG A 41 6.41 6.37 15.06
N LYS A 42 6.77 7.15 14.03
CA LYS A 42 7.72 6.69 12.99
C LYS A 42 9.08 6.32 13.57
N LYS A 43 9.61 7.11 14.50
CA LYS A 43 10.87 6.78 15.20
C LYS A 43 10.76 5.49 16.01
N ARG A 44 9.65 5.31 16.74
CA ARG A 44 9.39 4.09 17.52
C ARG A 44 9.28 2.85 16.62
N ILE A 45 8.52 2.95 15.52
CA ILE A 45 8.33 1.86 14.54
C ILE A 45 9.68 1.49 13.93
N ALA A 46 10.42 2.47 13.39
CA ALA A 46 11.75 2.26 12.79
C ALA A 46 12.71 1.54 13.76
N LYS A 47 12.76 1.98 15.03
CA LYS A 47 13.57 1.33 16.06
C LYS A 47 13.10 -0.10 16.35
N GLY A 48 11.80 -0.35 16.37
CA GLY A 48 11.22 -1.68 16.63
C GLY A 48 11.41 -2.66 15.48
N SER A 49 11.40 -2.17 14.24
CA SER A 49 11.54 -2.97 13.02
C SER A 49 12.99 -3.17 12.58
N GLY A 50 13.95 -2.46 13.19
CA GLY A 50 15.34 -2.46 12.74
C GLY A 50 15.55 -1.72 11.40
N THR A 51 14.64 -0.82 11.05
CA THR A 51 14.68 -0.05 9.79
C THR A 51 14.89 1.44 10.06
N SER A 52 15.05 2.22 9.00
CA SER A 52 15.14 3.68 9.07
C SER A 52 13.76 4.36 9.09
N VAL A 53 13.73 5.61 9.56
CA VAL A 53 12.52 6.45 9.50
C VAL A 53 12.13 6.76 8.04
N GLN A 54 13.11 6.76 7.13
CA GLN A 54 12.94 6.97 5.70
C GLN A 54 12.17 5.81 5.06
N GLU A 55 12.51 4.56 5.41
CA GLU A 55 11.78 3.37 4.95
C GLU A 55 10.34 3.37 5.46
N VAL A 56 10.11 3.72 6.73
CA VAL A 56 8.76 3.88 7.27
C VAL A 56 7.98 4.96 6.50
N ASN A 57 8.62 6.10 6.19
CA ASN A 57 7.98 7.16 5.39
C ASN A 57 7.65 6.69 3.97
N GLN A 58 8.52 5.89 3.35
CA GLN A 58 8.30 5.38 2.02
C GLN A 58 7.10 4.43 1.98
N LEU A 59 7.02 3.51 2.94
CA LEU A 59 5.88 2.60 3.09
C LEU A 59 4.57 3.38 3.27
N MET A 60 4.58 4.41 4.13
CA MET A 60 3.41 5.27 4.35
C MET A 60 2.94 5.99 3.09
N LYS A 61 3.87 6.46 2.25
CA LYS A 61 3.54 7.08 0.96
C LYS A 61 2.96 6.08 -0.02
N GLN A 62 3.56 4.89 -0.14
CA GLN A 62 3.06 3.81 -1.00
C GLN A 62 1.65 3.39 -0.59
N PHE A 63 1.41 3.27 0.72
CA PHE A 63 0.08 2.97 1.25
C PHE A 63 -0.95 4.06 0.90
N ASP A 64 -0.62 5.34 1.09
CA ASP A 64 -1.53 6.44 0.74
C ASP A 64 -1.87 6.45 -0.76
N GLN A 65 -0.89 6.20 -1.62
CA GLN A 65 -1.10 6.07 -3.06
C GLN A 65 -2.03 4.89 -3.41
N MET A 66 -1.78 3.70 -2.85
CA MET A 66 -2.64 2.54 -3.06
C MET A 66 -4.04 2.77 -2.49
N SER A 67 -4.17 3.38 -1.31
CA SER A 67 -5.45 3.71 -0.68
C SER A 67 -6.28 4.65 -1.57
N LYS A 68 -5.66 5.68 -2.16
CA LYS A 68 -6.30 6.57 -3.13
C LYS A 68 -6.76 5.84 -4.38
N MET A 69 -5.92 4.95 -4.92
CA MET A 69 -6.26 4.13 -6.07
C MET A 69 -7.46 3.21 -5.77
N MET A 70 -7.44 2.50 -4.64
CA MET A 70 -8.53 1.63 -4.19
C MET A 70 -9.83 2.42 -3.97
N LYS A 71 -9.76 3.61 -3.36
CA LYS A 71 -10.91 4.50 -3.20
C LYS A 71 -11.48 4.97 -4.54
N MET A 72 -10.63 5.32 -5.51
CA MET A 72 -11.08 5.71 -6.85
C MET A 72 -11.76 4.55 -7.57
N MET A 73 -11.24 3.33 -7.41
CA MET A 73 -11.81 2.11 -7.98
C MET A 73 -13.16 1.76 -7.33
N GLN A 74 -13.27 1.86 -6.00
CA GLN A 74 -14.50 1.54 -5.25
C GLN A 74 -15.56 2.66 -5.35
N GLY A 75 -15.14 3.92 -5.44
CA GLY A 75 -15.97 5.13 -5.47
C GLY A 75 -16.63 5.44 -6.83
N GLY A 76 -16.64 4.48 -7.76
CA GLY A 76 -17.36 4.62 -9.04
C GLY A 76 -16.52 5.12 -10.21
N GLY A 77 -15.19 5.27 -10.07
CA GLY A 77 -14.29 5.51 -11.21
C GLY A 77 -14.38 4.40 -12.26
N GLY A 78 -14.48 3.14 -11.81
CA GLY A 78 -14.72 2.00 -12.69
C GLY A 78 -16.12 2.00 -13.35
N LYS A 79 -17.16 2.47 -12.63
CA LYS A 79 -18.51 2.62 -13.19
C LYS A 79 -18.60 3.75 -14.23
N ARG A 80 -18.00 4.91 -13.96
CA ARG A 80 -17.92 6.02 -14.93
C ARG A 80 -17.10 5.64 -16.16
N MET A 81 -15.98 4.93 -15.98
CA MET A 81 -15.18 4.45 -17.10
C MET A 81 -15.93 3.42 -17.96
N MET A 82 -16.63 2.46 -17.34
CA MET A 82 -17.52 1.55 -18.07
C MET A 82 -18.66 2.27 -18.79
N GLN A 83 -19.22 3.31 -18.19
CA GLN A 83 -20.31 4.08 -18.80
C GLN A 83 -19.83 4.91 -20.00
N MET A 84 -18.61 5.47 -19.92
CA MET A 84 -17.98 6.21 -21.01
C MET A 84 -17.58 5.27 -22.17
N MET A 85 -17.06 4.08 -21.86
CA MET A 85 -16.71 3.06 -22.85
C MET A 85 -17.95 2.47 -23.55
N LYS A 86 -19.07 2.34 -22.84
CA LYS A 86 -20.37 1.94 -23.42
C LYS A 86 -20.97 3.03 -24.32
N GLY A 87 -20.63 4.29 -24.10
CA GLY A 87 -21.07 5.42 -24.93
C GLY A 87 -20.28 5.60 -26.24
N MET A 88 -19.11 4.98 -26.36
CA MET A 88 -18.20 5.12 -27.51
C MET A 88 -18.40 4.01 -28.56
N GLY A 89 -19.28 3.04 -28.29
CA GLY A 89 -19.66 1.93 -29.19
C GLY A 89 -21.07 2.04 -29.75
N ARG A 90 -21.66 3.24 -29.79
CA ARG A 90 -22.93 3.52 -30.47
C ARG A 90 -22.72 4.51 -31.60
#